data_AF-A0A1Q3M4H8-F1
#
_entry.id   AF-A0A1Q3M4H8-F1
#
_cell.length_a   1.000
_cell.length_b   1.000
_cell.length_c   1.000
_cell.angle_alpha   90.00
_cell.angle_beta   90.00
_cell.angle_gamma   90.00
#
_symmetry.space_group_name_H-M   'P 1'
#
loop_
_entity.id
_entity.type
_entity.pdbx_description
1 polymer ?
#
loop_
_entity_poly.entity_id
_entity_poly.type
_entity_poly.pdbx_seq_one_letter_code
_entity_poly.pdbx_strand_id
1 'polypeptide(L)'
;MEQHFLKTVELIEAILQSGTEEAYFEVFEQYEGDIYQILMIVDWREEDEAIVEYCEKILQTGELSVETESADNAQGFIIRLHYKDQALIIPYQGEGADRDTTLKALNQILQPDYEIRFCEPSDGSDTLEFIPLPKVLWQKLDQKYSHQIDQLFRRFEPESVFFG
;
A
#
# COMPACT_ATOMS: atom_id res chain seq x y z
N MET A 1 8.12 -18.55 -0.19
CA MET A 1 6.97 -17.70 -0.56
C MET A 1 5.84 -18.14 0.33
N GLU A 2 5.37 -17.25 1.19
CA GLU A 2 4.29 -17.55 2.12
C GLU A 2 3.01 -17.84 1.34
N GLN A 3 2.22 -18.80 1.81
CA GLN A 3 1.06 -19.30 1.08
C GLN A 3 0.01 -18.21 0.81
N HIS A 4 -0.09 -17.19 1.66
CA HIS A 4 -1.09 -16.14 1.52
C HIS A 4 -0.81 -15.24 0.29
N PHE A 5 0.45 -14.92 -0.01
CA PHE A 5 0.79 -14.12 -1.21
C PHE A 5 0.52 -14.85 -2.53
N LEU A 6 0.50 -16.19 -2.53
CA LEU A 6 0.14 -16.95 -3.73
C LEU A 6 -1.30 -16.62 -4.14
N LYS A 7 -2.20 -16.49 -3.17
CA LYS A 7 -3.59 -16.14 -3.46
C LYS A 7 -3.73 -14.71 -3.98
N THR A 8 -3.01 -13.75 -3.39
CA THR A 8 -2.94 -12.37 -3.89
C THR A 8 -2.48 -12.33 -5.34
N VAL A 9 -1.42 -13.07 -5.67
CA VAL A 9 -0.90 -13.15 -7.04
C VAL A 9 -1.93 -13.77 -7.99
N GLU A 10 -2.62 -14.85 -7.61
CA GLU A 10 -3.67 -15.45 -8.44
C GLU A 10 -4.79 -14.45 -8.79
N LEU A 11 -5.21 -13.63 -7.82
CA LEU A 11 -6.26 -12.63 -8.03
C LEU A 11 -5.76 -11.51 -8.95
N ILE A 12 -4.56 -10.99 -8.71
CA ILE A 12 -3.94 -9.99 -9.60
C ILE A 12 -3.80 -10.55 -11.02
N GLU A 13 -3.35 -11.80 -11.18
CA GLU A 13 -3.23 -12.43 -12.49
C GLU A 13 -4.58 -12.62 -13.18
N ALA A 14 -5.65 -12.94 -12.44
CA ALA A 14 -7.00 -13.03 -13.01
C ALA A 14 -7.48 -11.68 -13.55
N ILE A 15 -7.25 -10.60 -12.79
CA ILE A 15 -7.58 -9.22 -13.20
C ILE A 15 -6.79 -8.84 -14.46
N LEU A 16 -5.46 -9.05 -14.45
CA LEU A 16 -4.59 -8.72 -15.58
C LEU A 16 -4.90 -9.54 -16.84
N GLN A 17 -5.32 -10.80 -16.70
CA GLN A 17 -5.69 -11.64 -17.85
C GLN A 17 -6.98 -11.18 -18.53
N SER A 18 -7.92 -10.61 -17.78
CA SER A 18 -9.11 -9.96 -18.35
C SER A 18 -8.74 -8.66 -19.07
N GLY A 19 -7.84 -7.88 -18.47
CA GLY A 19 -7.37 -6.61 -19.01
C GLY A 19 -8.42 -5.50 -18.99
N THR A 20 -9.47 -5.64 -18.17
CA THR A 20 -10.52 -4.63 -17.97
C THR A 20 -10.55 -4.15 -16.53
N GLU A 21 -10.96 -2.90 -16.33
CA GLU A 21 -11.19 -2.34 -15.00
C GLU A 21 -12.34 -3.05 -14.28
N GLU A 22 -13.40 -3.44 -15.00
CA GLU A 22 -14.53 -4.22 -14.49
C GLU A 22 -14.09 -5.53 -13.81
N ALA A 23 -13.05 -6.18 -14.33
CA ALA A 23 -12.52 -7.42 -13.76
C ALA A 23 -11.93 -7.22 -12.36
N TYR A 24 -11.45 -6.02 -12.03
CA TYR A 24 -10.99 -5.69 -10.68
C TYR A 24 -12.12 -5.90 -9.66
N PHE A 25 -13.27 -5.26 -9.92
CA PHE A 25 -14.43 -5.33 -9.06
C PHE A 25 -14.99 -6.75 -9.00
N GLU A 26 -15.15 -7.41 -10.15
CA GLU A 26 -15.69 -8.78 -10.19
C GLU A 26 -14.83 -9.77 -9.40
N VAL A 27 -13.50 -9.69 -9.52
CA VAL A 27 -12.58 -10.60 -8.83
C VAL A 27 -12.64 -10.40 -7.32
N PHE A 28 -12.69 -9.16 -6.84
CA PHE A 28 -12.74 -8.89 -5.41
C PHE A 28 -14.14 -9.05 -4.80
N GLU A 29 -15.22 -8.77 -5.54
CA GLU A 29 -16.60 -9.07 -5.12
C GLU A 29 -16.83 -10.59 -4.96
N GLN A 30 -16.21 -11.40 -5.82
CA GLN A 30 -16.32 -12.87 -5.77
C GLN A 30 -15.32 -13.50 -4.79
N TYR A 31 -14.43 -12.72 -4.19
CA TYR A 31 -13.45 -13.25 -3.25
C TYR A 31 -14.10 -13.59 -1.90
N GLU A 32 -14.20 -14.88 -1.60
CA GLU A 32 -14.83 -15.37 -0.35
C GLU A 32 -13.91 -15.28 0.90
N GLY A 33 -12.69 -14.76 0.76
CA GLY A 33 -11.74 -14.61 1.87
C GLY A 33 -11.80 -13.26 2.58
N ASP A 34 -10.92 -13.06 3.56
CA ASP A 34 -10.78 -11.76 4.22
C ASP A 34 -10.04 -10.80 3.28
N ILE A 35 -10.78 -9.89 2.64
CA ILE A 35 -10.23 -8.91 1.69
C ILE A 35 -9.15 -8.03 2.34
N TYR A 36 -9.24 -7.79 3.65
CA TYR A 36 -8.24 -7.01 4.40
C TYR A 36 -6.92 -7.76 4.65
N GLN A 37 -6.79 -9.01 4.16
CA GLN A 37 -5.50 -9.72 4.06
C GLN A 37 -4.82 -9.48 2.70
N ILE A 38 -5.45 -8.72 1.81
CA ILE A 38 -4.99 -8.46 0.44
C ILE A 38 -4.92 -6.97 0.16
N LEU A 39 -6.02 -6.27 0.45
CA LEU A 39 -6.17 -4.84 0.22
C LEU A 39 -5.95 -4.07 1.52
N MET A 40 -5.05 -3.09 1.44
CA MET A 40 -4.99 -1.99 2.39
C MET A 40 -5.99 -0.93 1.91
N ILE A 41 -7.15 -0.88 2.55
CA ILE A 41 -8.24 0.07 2.24
C ILE A 41 -8.11 1.25 3.19
N VAL A 42 -7.95 2.45 2.65
CA VAL A 42 -7.60 3.67 3.42
C VAL A 42 -8.64 4.75 3.17
N ASP A 43 -9.25 5.27 4.25
CA ASP A 43 -10.05 6.50 4.25
C ASP A 43 -9.13 7.71 4.47
N TRP A 44 -9.51 8.88 3.98
CA TRP A 44 -8.75 10.12 4.17
C TRP A 44 -8.64 10.55 5.65
N ARG A 45 -9.54 10.05 6.50
CA ARG A 45 -9.56 10.27 7.96
C ARG A 45 -8.72 9.27 8.74
N GLU A 46 -8.06 8.32 8.07
CA GLU A 46 -7.27 7.31 8.77
C GLU A 46 -6.07 7.93 9.49
N GLU A 47 -5.89 7.50 10.72
CA GLU A 47 -4.69 7.82 11.48
C GLU A 47 -3.49 7.07 10.89
N ASP A 48 -2.32 7.66 11.01
CA ASP A 48 -1.09 7.12 10.43
C ASP A 48 -0.76 5.72 10.96
N GLU A 49 -1.06 5.46 12.23
CA GLU A 49 -0.88 4.16 12.85
C GLU A 49 -1.79 3.09 12.25
N ALA A 50 -3.03 3.42 11.92
CA ALA A 50 -3.96 2.48 11.30
C ALA A 50 -3.48 2.04 9.90
N ILE A 51 -2.96 2.98 9.11
CA ILE A 51 -2.39 2.68 7.78
C ILE A 51 -1.22 1.70 7.90
N VAL A 52 -0.33 1.90 8.89
CA VAL A 52 0.81 0.99 9.14
C VAL A 52 0.32 -0.39 9.60
N GLU A 53 -0.68 -0.44 10.50
CA GLU A 53 -1.28 -1.69 10.97
C GLU A 53 -1.95 -2.49 9.83
N TYR A 54 -2.63 -1.83 8.90
CA TYR A 54 -3.22 -2.48 7.73
C TYR A 54 -2.14 -3.12 6.86
N CYS A 55 -1.04 -2.41 6.63
CA CYS A 55 0.09 -2.94 5.87
C CYS A 55 0.72 -4.14 6.58
N GLU A 56 0.97 -4.06 7.88
CA GLU A 56 1.57 -5.15 8.65
C GLU A 56 0.64 -6.36 8.78
N LYS A 57 -0.68 -6.16 8.83
CA LYS A 57 -1.66 -7.24 8.82
C LYS A 57 -1.57 -8.08 7.53
N ILE A 58 -1.27 -7.43 6.40
CA ILE A 58 -1.10 -8.07 5.09
C ILE A 58 0.29 -8.69 4.97
N LEU A 59 1.34 -7.96 5.33
CA LEU A 59 2.72 -8.40 5.14
C LEU A 59 3.21 -9.39 6.19
N GLN A 60 2.62 -9.37 7.39
CA GLN A 60 2.88 -10.26 8.51
C GLN A 60 4.38 -10.39 8.83
N THR A 61 5.11 -9.27 8.80
CA THR A 61 6.57 -9.27 8.93
C THR A 61 7.04 -9.53 10.37
N GLY A 62 6.23 -9.13 11.34
CA GLY A 62 6.58 -9.04 12.76
C GLY A 62 7.58 -7.91 13.07
N GLU A 63 7.93 -7.08 12.09
CA GLU A 63 9.03 -6.12 12.16
C GLU A 63 8.61 -4.68 11.78
N LEU A 64 7.45 -4.50 11.14
CA LEU A 64 6.89 -3.19 10.82
C LEU A 64 6.13 -2.63 12.03
N SER A 65 6.50 -1.43 12.47
CA SER A 65 5.80 -0.73 13.55
C SER A 65 5.95 0.79 13.41
N VAL A 66 5.22 1.52 14.26
CA VAL A 66 5.13 2.98 14.24
C VAL A 66 5.13 3.53 15.66
N GLU A 67 5.77 4.68 15.83
CA GLU A 67 5.82 5.43 17.08
C GLU A 67 5.50 6.90 16.82
N THR A 68 4.67 7.49 17.68
CA THR A 68 4.32 8.91 17.64
C THR A 68 4.83 9.60 18.90
N GLU A 69 5.59 10.68 18.73
CA GLU A 69 6.15 11.49 19.82
C GLU A 69 5.76 12.96 19.64
N SER A 70 5.51 13.67 20.74
CA SER A 70 5.34 15.13 20.69
C SER A 70 6.66 15.81 20.29
N ALA A 71 6.57 16.84 19.45
CA ALA A 71 7.73 17.57 18.96
C ALA A 71 7.45 19.06 18.85
N ASP A 72 8.50 19.88 19.02
CA ASP A 72 8.45 21.33 18.81
C ASP A 72 8.65 21.64 17.31
N ASN A 73 7.65 21.29 16.50
CA ASN A 73 7.57 21.55 15.07
C ASN A 73 6.15 22.03 14.67
N ALA A 74 5.95 22.37 13.40
CA ALA A 74 4.65 22.88 12.91
C ALA A 74 3.50 21.87 13.09
N GLN A 75 3.81 20.57 13.12
CA GLN A 75 2.83 19.50 13.31
C GLN A 75 2.50 19.27 14.80
N GLY A 76 3.40 19.62 15.72
CA GLY A 76 3.32 19.30 17.14
C GLY A 76 3.75 17.87 17.49
N PHE A 77 4.15 17.07 16.51
CA PHE A 77 4.53 15.67 16.66
C PHE A 77 5.52 15.22 15.57
N ILE A 78 6.16 14.08 15.82
CA ILE A 78 6.86 13.28 14.82
C ILE A 78 6.24 11.88 14.81
N ILE A 79 6.16 11.28 13.63
CA ILE A 79 5.81 9.87 13.46
C ILE A 79 7.02 9.16 12.88
N ARG A 80 7.44 8.08 13.52
CA ARG A 80 8.58 7.26 13.12
C ARG A 80 8.12 5.87 12.77
N LEU A 81 8.39 5.47 11.54
CA LEU A 81 8.23 4.11 11.06
C LEU A 81 9.48 3.30 11.41
N HIS A 82 9.28 2.04 11.80
CA HIS A 82 10.33 1.07 12.05
C HIS A 82 10.11 -0.15 11.18
N TYR A 83 11.16 -0.62 10.53
CA TYR A 83 11.15 -1.87 9.78
C TYR A 83 12.54 -2.51 9.82
N LYS A 84 12.65 -3.70 10.41
CA LYS A 84 13.95 -4.35 10.69
C LYS A 84 14.86 -3.40 11.48
N ASP A 85 16.10 -3.23 11.03
CA ASP A 85 17.09 -2.33 11.63
C ASP A 85 16.97 -0.88 11.12
N GLN A 86 15.90 -0.54 10.39
CA GLN A 86 15.68 0.78 9.83
C GLN A 86 14.63 1.58 10.61
N ALA A 87 14.81 2.90 10.63
CA ALA A 87 13.79 3.82 11.10
C ALA A 87 13.70 5.03 10.16
N LEU A 88 12.47 5.50 9.91
CA LEU A 88 12.19 6.63 9.03
C LEU A 88 11.18 7.56 9.69
N ILE A 89 11.54 8.83 9.84
CA ILE A 89 10.58 9.87 10.26
C ILE A 89 9.77 10.28 9.03
N ILE A 90 8.45 10.30 9.16
CA ILE A 90 7.56 10.70 8.06
C ILE A 90 7.73 12.22 7.80
N PRO A 91 8.10 12.64 6.58
CA PRO A 91 8.53 14.01 6.30
C PRO A 91 7.35 14.93 5.93
N TYR A 92 6.36 15.07 6.83
CA TYR A 92 5.18 15.92 6.57
C TYR A 92 5.54 17.36 6.20
N GLN A 93 4.79 17.91 5.25
CA GLN A 93 4.89 19.31 4.84
C GLN A 93 3.65 20.06 5.35
N GLY A 94 3.83 21.09 6.18
CA GLY A 94 2.72 21.94 6.66
C GLY A 94 2.21 21.61 8.06
N GLU A 95 0.99 22.05 8.38
CA GLU A 95 0.37 21.85 9.71
C GLU A 95 -0.39 20.52 9.72
N GLY A 96 0.12 19.53 10.46
CA GLY A 96 -0.49 18.21 10.61
C GLY A 96 0.09 17.14 9.67
N ALA A 97 -0.54 15.96 9.71
CA ALA A 97 -0.19 14.81 8.88
C ALA A 97 -0.98 14.79 7.56
N ASP A 98 -0.44 14.09 6.57
CA ASP A 98 -1.00 13.88 5.24
C ASP A 98 -0.86 12.40 4.84
N ARG A 99 -1.93 11.80 4.32
CA ARG A 99 -1.97 10.34 4.06
C ARG A 99 -1.03 9.97 2.92
N ASP A 100 -0.87 10.83 1.93
CA ASP A 100 0.00 10.58 0.79
C ASP A 100 1.47 10.48 1.24
N THR A 101 1.91 11.38 2.12
CA THR A 101 3.26 11.37 2.69
C THR A 101 3.49 10.13 3.54
N THR A 102 2.49 9.70 4.30
CA THR A 102 2.54 8.46 5.10
C THR A 102 2.68 7.23 4.22
N LEU A 103 1.83 7.09 3.21
CA LEU A 103 1.88 5.99 2.23
C LEU A 103 3.23 5.96 1.51
N LYS A 104 3.74 7.11 1.08
CA LYS A 104 5.06 7.23 0.43
C LYS A 104 6.21 6.84 1.35
N ALA A 105 6.21 7.31 2.60
CA ALA A 105 7.22 6.93 3.60
C ALA A 105 7.16 5.44 3.95
N LEU A 106 5.95 4.89 4.07
CA LEU A 106 5.73 3.47 4.32
C LEU A 106 6.24 2.60 3.16
N ASN A 107 5.89 2.94 1.92
CA ASN A 107 6.41 2.22 0.76
C ASN A 107 7.94 2.33 0.65
N GLN A 108 8.53 3.46 1.07
CA GLN A 108 9.97 3.66 1.08
C GLN A 108 10.70 2.77 2.09
N ILE A 109 10.26 2.76 3.36
CA ILE A 109 10.97 2.00 4.41
C ILE A 109 10.91 0.48 4.17
N LEU A 110 9.86 0.02 3.49
CA LEU A 110 9.66 -1.38 3.10
C LEU A 110 10.60 -1.85 1.97
N GLN A 111 11.27 -0.93 1.27
CA GLN A 111 12.25 -1.29 0.26
C GLN A 111 13.53 -1.88 0.89
N PRO A 112 14.15 -2.89 0.26
CA PRO A 112 13.83 -3.46 -1.06
C PRO A 112 12.89 -4.68 -1.00
N ASP A 113 12.40 -5.06 0.17
CA ASP A 113 11.75 -6.35 0.40
C ASP A 113 10.33 -6.39 -0.14
N TYR A 114 9.58 -5.30 0.06
CA TYR A 114 8.19 -5.16 -0.35
C TYR A 114 7.98 -3.87 -1.15
N GLU A 115 6.88 -3.83 -1.89
CA GLU A 115 6.43 -2.64 -2.61
C GLU A 115 4.90 -2.57 -2.51
N ILE A 116 4.41 -1.37 -2.19
CA ILE A 116 2.99 -1.02 -2.18
C ILE A 116 2.66 -0.41 -3.53
N ARG A 117 1.58 -0.88 -4.16
CA ARG A 117 1.02 -0.28 -5.37
C ARG A 117 -0.41 0.18 -5.14
N PHE A 118 -0.78 1.26 -5.82
CA PHE A 118 -2.12 1.83 -5.80
C PHE A 118 -3.01 1.12 -6.80
N CYS A 119 -4.22 0.74 -6.37
CA CYS A 119 -5.24 0.18 -7.24
C CYS A 119 -5.98 1.31 -7.96
N GLU A 120 -5.62 1.57 -9.22
CA GLU A 120 -6.23 2.62 -10.06
C GLU A 120 -7.77 2.57 -10.11
N PRO A 121 -8.44 1.39 -10.11
CA PRO A 121 -9.90 1.34 -10.11
C PRO A 121 -10.56 1.96 -8.85
N SER A 122 -9.80 2.15 -7.77
CA SER A 122 -10.29 2.82 -6.56
C SER A 122 -10.19 4.35 -6.62
N ASP A 123 -9.52 4.92 -7.63
CA ASP A 123 -9.34 6.37 -7.74
C ASP A 123 -10.68 7.12 -7.79
N GLY A 124 -10.79 8.19 -6.99
CA GLY A 124 -12.02 8.96 -6.82
C GLY A 124 -13.09 8.33 -5.92
N SER A 125 -12.83 7.17 -5.29
CA SER A 125 -13.71 6.58 -4.29
C SER A 125 -13.57 7.24 -2.91
N ASP A 126 -14.54 7.02 -2.01
CA ASP A 126 -14.49 7.52 -0.60
C ASP A 126 -13.32 6.90 0.19
N THR A 127 -12.94 5.68 -0.19
CA THR A 127 -11.76 4.96 0.31
C THR A 127 -10.90 4.51 -0.85
N LEU A 128 -9.59 4.57 -0.68
CA LEU A 128 -8.61 4.16 -1.69
C LEU A 128 -7.97 2.82 -1.33
N GLU A 129 -7.60 2.05 -2.35
CA GLU A 129 -7.14 0.68 -2.19
C GLU A 129 -5.69 0.52 -2.66
N PHE A 130 -4.91 -0.21 -1.87
CA PHE A 130 -3.50 -0.44 -2.09
C PHE A 130 -3.13 -1.90 -1.84
N ILE A 131 -2.12 -2.42 -2.54
CA ILE A 131 -1.63 -3.79 -2.35
C ILE A 131 -0.14 -3.77 -1.96
N PRO A 132 0.17 -4.05 -0.68
CA PRO A 132 1.50 -4.45 -0.24
C PRO A 132 1.83 -5.87 -0.73
N LEU A 133 2.96 -6.06 -1.40
CA LEU A 133 3.41 -7.38 -1.86
C LEU A 133 4.94 -7.46 -1.88
N PRO A 134 5.54 -8.66 -1.68
CA PRO A 134 6.97 -8.85 -1.89
C PRO A 134 7.41 -8.30 -3.25
N LYS A 135 8.48 -7.49 -3.26
CA LYS A 135 8.95 -6.83 -4.49
C LYS A 135 9.31 -7.82 -5.59
N VAL A 136 9.83 -8.99 -5.20
CA VAL A 136 10.14 -10.09 -6.14
C VAL A 136 8.89 -10.64 -6.86
N LEU A 137 7.71 -10.56 -6.24
CA LEU A 137 6.45 -10.97 -6.88
C LEU A 137 5.95 -9.90 -7.84
N TRP A 138 6.00 -8.63 -7.44
CA TRP A 138 5.74 -7.52 -8.36
C TRP A 138 6.62 -7.58 -9.60
N GLN A 139 7.92 -7.84 -9.44
CA GLN A 139 8.85 -7.99 -10.58
C GLN A 139 8.47 -9.15 -11.51
N LYS A 140 7.96 -10.26 -10.99
CA LYS A 140 7.47 -11.38 -11.82
C LYS A 140 6.21 -11.00 -12.59
N LEU A 141 5.28 -10.30 -11.94
CA LEU A 141 4.07 -9.80 -12.58
C LEU A 141 4.41 -8.78 -13.67
N ASP A 142 5.34 -7.85 -13.40
CA ASP A 142 5.83 -6.86 -14.36
C ASP A 142 6.44 -7.51 -15.61
N GLN A 143 7.24 -8.56 -15.43
CA GLN A 143 7.85 -9.30 -16.54
C GLN A 143 6.82 -10.05 -17.39
N LYS A 144 5.71 -10.50 -16.78
CA LYS A 144 4.68 -11.31 -17.44
C LYS A 144 3.62 -10.45 -18.14
N TYR A 145 3.28 -9.28 -17.60
CA TYR A 145 2.16 -8.43 -18.03
C TYR A 145 2.58 -6.98 -18.37
N SER A 146 3.81 -6.79 -18.85
CA SER A 146 4.38 -5.49 -19.20
C SER A 146 3.39 -4.64 -20.01
N HIS A 147 3.03 -3.46 -19.49
CA HIS A 147 2.05 -2.45 -19.96
C HIS A 147 0.69 -2.40 -19.25
N GLN A 148 0.06 -3.53 -18.92
CA GLN A 148 -1.26 -3.51 -18.26
C GLN A 148 -1.16 -3.29 -16.76
N ILE A 149 -0.07 -3.80 -16.16
CA ILE A 149 0.08 -3.78 -14.72
C ILE A 149 0.10 -2.37 -14.14
N ASP A 150 0.77 -1.42 -14.78
CA ASP A 150 0.87 -0.04 -14.30
C ASP A 150 -0.42 0.76 -14.51
N GLN A 151 -1.35 0.29 -15.35
CA GLN A 151 -2.66 0.90 -15.57
C GLN A 151 -3.69 0.50 -14.51
N LEU A 152 -3.48 -0.62 -13.83
CA LEU A 152 -4.39 -1.15 -12.81
C LEU A 152 -3.76 -1.09 -11.40
N PHE A 153 -2.45 -1.27 -11.32
CA PHE A 153 -1.66 -1.29 -10.11
C PHE A 153 -0.47 -0.34 -10.25
N ARG A 154 -0.71 0.95 -10.03
CA ARG A 154 0.28 2.02 -10.24
C ARG A 154 1.34 2.04 -9.13
N ARG A 155 2.61 2.23 -9.51
CA ARG A 155 3.72 2.48 -8.58
C ARG A 155 3.64 3.87 -7.97
N PHE A 156 4.17 4.02 -6.75
CA PHE A 156 4.29 5.34 -6.15
C PHE A 156 5.45 6.09 -6.80
N GLU A 157 5.16 7.29 -7.27
CA GLU A 157 6.13 8.26 -7.75
C GLU A 157 6.25 9.40 -6.72
N PRO A 158 7.35 10.18 -6.71
CA PRO A 158 7.49 11.31 -5.79
C PRO A 158 6.31 12.29 -5.86
N GLU A 159 5.78 12.47 -7.06
CA GLU A 159 4.68 13.39 -7.38
C GLU A 159 3.30 12.73 -7.23
N SER A 160 3.21 11.46 -6.82
CA SER A 160 1.93 10.79 -6.64
C SER A 160 1.09 11.51 -5.60
N VAL A 161 -0.15 11.81 -5.96
CA VAL A 161 -1.20 12.30 -5.09
C VAL A 161 -2.34 11.29 -5.14
N PHE A 162 -2.84 10.88 -3.97
CA PHE A 162 -3.95 9.94 -3.86
C PHE A 162 -5.14 10.63 -3.16
N PHE A 163 -4.88 11.26 -2.01
CA PHE A 163 -5.88 12.03 -1.27
C PHE A 163 -5.70 13.53 -1.55
N GLY A 164 -6.35 14.01 -2.62
CA GLY A 164 -6.31 15.42 -3.06
C GLY A 164 -7.35 16.33 -2.42
#